data_AF-A0A940QGY1-F1
#
_entry.id   AF-A0A940QGY1-F1
#
_cell.length_a   1.000
_cell.length_b   1.000
_cell.length_c   1.000
_cell.angle_alpha   90.00
_cell.angle_beta   90.00
_cell.angle_gamma   90.00
#
_symmetry.space_group_name_H-M   'P 1'
#
loop_
_entity.id
_entity.type
_entity.pdbx_description
1 polymer ?
#
loop_
_entity_poly.entity_id
_entity_poly.type
_entity_poly.pdbx_seq_one_letter_code
_entity_poly.pdbx_strand_id
1 'polypeptide(L)'
;LSGSPLATNAFNVLPGNLGMYMLTIAIMFFSFTTILGWSYYGERCLVYMTGTTKWNKVFKVVYIAAIALAPFLTLEPIWLLTDITNALMIMPNLVALLALRKVVINETNAYFKKLK
;
A
#
# COMPACT_ATOMS: atom_id res chain seq x y z
N LEU A 1 -20.71 -12.08 -0.90
CA LEU A 1 -19.46 -12.77 -0.46
C LEU A 1 -18.38 -11.71 -0.28
N SER A 2 -17.56 -11.83 0.76
CA SER A 2 -16.32 -11.06 0.91
C SER A 2 -15.25 -11.53 -0.09
N GLY A 3 -14.25 -10.69 -0.37
CA GLY A 3 -13.32 -10.86 -1.49
C GLY A 3 -12.47 -12.14 -1.45
N SER A 4 -11.91 -12.51 -0.30
CA SER A 4 -11.05 -13.71 -0.18
C SER A 4 -11.82 -15.03 -0.39
N PRO A 5 -12.98 -15.27 0.26
CA PRO A 5 -13.80 -16.47 -0.02
C PRO A 5 -14.28 -16.57 -1.47
N LEU A 6 -14.56 -15.44 -2.12
CA LEU A 6 -14.93 -15.38 -3.55
C LEU A 6 -13.80 -15.87 -4.44
N ALA A 7 -12.58 -15.38 -4.22
CA ALA A 7 -11.41 -15.81 -4.96
C ALA A 7 -11.14 -17.30 -4.74
N THR A 8 -11.19 -17.78 -3.50
CA THR A 8 -11.01 -19.21 -3.21
C THR A 8 -12.03 -20.09 -3.93
N ASN A 9 -13.30 -19.70 -3.94
CA ASN A 9 -14.34 -20.42 -4.67
C ASN A 9 -14.12 -20.41 -6.19
N ALA A 10 -13.61 -19.31 -6.74
CA ALA A 10 -13.28 -19.22 -8.17
C ALA A 10 -12.08 -20.10 -8.57
N PHE A 11 -11.12 -20.32 -7.67
CA PHE A 11 -9.95 -21.16 -7.91
C PHE A 11 -10.17 -22.65 -7.55
N ASN A 12 -11.22 -22.97 -6.78
CA ASN A 12 -11.62 -24.35 -6.48
C ASN A 12 -12.16 -25.13 -7.70
N VAL A 13 -12.27 -24.48 -8.86
CA VAL A 13 -12.59 -25.13 -10.14
C VAL A 13 -11.39 -25.98 -10.64
N LEU A 14 -10.19 -25.74 -10.11
CA LEU A 14 -9.00 -26.54 -10.39
C LEU A 14 -9.02 -27.86 -9.60
N PRO A 15 -8.60 -28.99 -10.22
CA PRO A 15 -8.61 -30.29 -9.56
C PRO A 15 -7.64 -30.35 -8.36
N GLY A 16 -8.04 -31.06 -7.31
CA GLY A 16 -7.15 -31.46 -6.21
C GLY A 16 -6.70 -30.34 -5.26
N ASN A 17 -7.55 -29.36 -4.96
CA ASN A 17 -7.25 -28.20 -4.08
C ASN A 17 -6.05 -27.34 -4.54
N LEU A 18 -5.49 -27.59 -5.72
CA LEU A 18 -4.34 -26.86 -6.27
C LEU A 18 -4.57 -25.35 -6.34
N GLY A 19 -5.78 -24.94 -6.73
CA GLY A 19 -6.16 -23.53 -6.78
C GLY A 19 -6.10 -22.83 -5.43
N MET A 20 -6.53 -23.50 -4.35
CA MET A 20 -6.48 -22.95 -2.99
C MET A 20 -5.03 -22.76 -2.52
N TYR A 21 -4.15 -23.74 -2.75
CA TYR A 21 -2.74 -23.66 -2.36
C TYR A 21 -2.01 -22.56 -3.13
N MET A 22 -2.20 -22.47 -4.45
CA MET A 22 -1.61 -21.40 -5.26
C MET A 22 -2.07 -20.02 -4.81
N LEU A 23 -3.38 -19.83 -4.57
CA LEU A 23 -3.94 -18.57 -4.11
C LEU A 23 -3.38 -18.17 -2.74
N THR A 24 -3.28 -19.13 -1.81
CA THR A 24 -2.75 -18.88 -0.47
C THR A 24 -1.30 -18.42 -0.51
N ILE A 25 -0.46 -19.09 -1.31
CA ILE A 25 0.95 -18.72 -1.50
C ILE A 25 1.05 -17.32 -2.14
N ALA A 26 0.24 -17.04 -3.17
CA ALA A 26 0.23 -15.74 -3.84
C ALA A 26 -0.18 -14.61 -2.88
N ILE A 27 -1.24 -14.79 -2.10
CA ILE A 27 -1.70 -13.81 -1.10
C ILE A 27 -0.65 -13.63 0.00
N MET A 28 0.04 -14.68 0.43
CA MET A 28 1.12 -14.58 1.42
C MET A 28 2.24 -13.66 0.92
N PHE A 29 2.76 -13.89 -0.29
CA PHE A 29 3.80 -13.02 -0.86
C PHE A 29 3.31 -11.60 -1.13
N PHE A 30 2.10 -11.45 -1.67
CA PHE A 30 1.51 -10.15 -1.96
C PHE A 30 1.28 -9.32 -0.69
N SER A 31 0.71 -9.93 0.36
CA SER A 31 0.50 -9.26 1.64
C SER A 31 1.83 -8.88 2.30
N PHE A 32 2.84 -9.75 2.26
CA PHE A 32 4.16 -9.46 2.80
C PHE A 32 4.82 -8.25 2.11
N THR A 33 4.85 -8.22 0.78
CA THR A 33 5.46 -7.09 0.05
C THR A 33 4.67 -5.80 0.24
N THR A 34 3.34 -5.88 0.33
CA THR A 34 2.46 -4.74 0.62
C THR A 34 2.77 -4.14 2.00
N ILE A 35 2.85 -4.97 3.03
CA ILE A 35 3.19 -4.56 4.40
C ILE A 35 4.55 -3.83 4.45
N LEU A 36 5.56 -4.37 3.76
CA LEU A 36 6.87 -3.72 3.69
C LEU A 36 6.81 -2.36 2.99
N GLY A 37 6.08 -2.28 1.87
CA GLY A 37 5.88 -1.03 1.13
C GLY A 37 5.24 0.05 2.02
N TRP A 38 4.15 -0.29 2.70
CA TRP A 38 3.46 0.64 3.60
C TRP A 38 4.29 1.05 4.81
N SER A 39 5.10 0.14 5.38
CA SER A 39 6.06 0.49 6.42
C SER A 39 7.06 1.56 5.95
N TYR A 40 7.58 1.43 4.72
CA TYR A 40 8.53 2.37 4.17
C TYR A 40 7.90 3.73 3.85
N TYR A 41 6.70 3.75 3.25
CA TYR A 41 5.98 4.98 3.00
C TYR A 41 5.69 5.74 4.30
N GLY A 42 5.22 5.05 5.34
CA GLY A 42 4.99 5.65 6.65
C GLY A 42 6.26 6.24 7.27
N GLU A 43 7.41 5.56 7.16
CA GLU A 43 8.70 6.07 7.61
C GLU A 43 9.08 7.37 6.89
N ARG A 44 8.85 7.47 5.57
CA ARG A 44 9.13 8.70 4.81
C ARG A 44 8.20 9.84 5.18
N CYS A 45 6.92 9.57 5.39
CA CYS A 45 5.98 10.57 5.90
C CYS A 45 6.39 11.09 7.28
N LEU A 46 6.84 10.20 8.17
CA LEU A 46 7.30 10.57 9.51
C LEU A 46 8.57 11.43 9.46
N VAL A 47 9.53 11.09 8.61
CA VAL A 47 10.75 11.89 8.42
C VAL A 47 10.40 13.27 7.83
N TYR A 48 9.47 13.33 6.87
CA TYR A 48 9.00 14.60 6.31
C TYR A 48 8.35 15.50 7.37
N MET A 49 7.53 14.92 8.25
CA MET A 49 6.83 15.66 9.30
C MET A 49 7.75 16.08 10.46
N THR A 50 8.67 15.23 10.88
CA THR A 50 9.53 15.47 12.05
C THR A 50 10.88 16.09 11.70
N GLY A 51 11.25 16.11 10.42
CA GLY A 51 12.56 16.56 9.94
C GLY A 51 13.73 15.70 10.42
N THR A 52 13.48 14.55 11.06
CA THR A 52 14.53 13.71 11.66
C THR A 52 14.24 12.23 11.45
N THR A 53 15.32 11.42 11.39
CA THR A 53 15.26 9.96 11.24
C THR A 53 15.24 9.22 12.59
N LYS A 54 15.32 9.96 13.71
CA LYS A 54 15.40 9.36 15.05
C LYS A 54 14.16 8.52 15.40
N TRP A 55 12.99 8.91 14.91
CA TRP A 55 11.71 8.25 15.21
C TRP A 55 11.46 6.98 14.40
N ASN A 56 12.28 6.69 13.40
CA ASN A 56 12.05 5.58 12.46
C ASN A 56 12.04 4.21 13.15
N LYS A 57 12.92 4.02 14.15
CA LYS A 57 12.96 2.77 14.93
C LYS A 57 11.68 2.58 15.75
N VAL A 58 11.22 3.65 16.40
CA VAL A 58 9.98 3.62 17.20
C VAL A 58 8.78 3.31 16.30
N PHE A 59 8.69 3.96 15.14
CA PHE A 59 7.65 3.70 14.15
C PHE A 59 7.62 2.24 13.70
N LYS A 60 8.77 1.63 13.38
CA LYS A 60 8.85 0.22 12.98
C LYS A 60 8.37 -0.74 14.08
N VAL A 61 8.74 -0.47 15.33
CA VAL A 61 8.27 -1.29 16.47
C VAL A 61 6.75 -1.21 16.60
N VAL A 62 6.19 0.00 16.55
CA VAL A 62 4.72 0.21 16.61
C VAL A 62 4.02 -0.45 15.41
N TYR A 63 4.59 -0.33 14.21
CA TYR A 63 4.03 -0.91 12.98
C TYR A 63 3.98 -2.45 13.04
N ILE A 64 5.07 -3.09 13.51
CA ILE A 64 5.12 -4.54 13.70
C ILE A 64 4.11 -4.99 14.76
N ALA A 65 3.99 -4.25 15.87
CA ALA A 65 2.99 -4.54 16.90
C ALA A 65 1.56 -4.45 16.34
N ALA A 66 1.26 -3.43 15.51
CA ALA A 66 -0.04 -3.30 14.86
C ALA A 66 -0.35 -4.48 13.92
N ILE A 67 0.63 -4.98 13.15
CA ILE A 67 0.47 -6.18 12.30
C ILE A 67 0.20 -7.42 13.15
N ALA A 68 0.90 -7.58 14.26
CA ALA A 68 0.68 -8.70 15.17
C ALA A 68 -0.73 -8.68 15.79
N LEU A 69 -1.29 -7.49 16.00
CA LEU A 69 -2.65 -7.30 16.51
C LEU A 69 -3.74 -7.37 15.42
N ALA A 70 -3.39 -7.16 14.15
CA ALA A 70 -4.33 -7.10 13.03
C ALA A 70 -5.29 -8.30 12.90
N PRO A 71 -4.87 -9.57 13.14
CA PRO A 71 -5.78 -10.73 13.07
C PRO A 71 -6.90 -10.72 14.11
N PHE A 72 -6.75 -9.95 15.19
CA PHE A 72 -7.72 -9.86 16.28
C PHE A 72 -8.71 -8.70 16.12
N LEU A 73 -8.51 -7.85 15.11
CA LEU A 73 -9.35 -6.68 14.87
C LEU A 73 -10.44 -6.98 13.84
N THR A 74 -11.58 -6.31 13.99
CA THR A 74 -12.67 -6.37 13.00
C THR A 74 -12.28 -5.63 11.73
N LEU A 75 -12.44 -6.29 10.58
CA LEU A 75 -12.01 -5.75 9.29
C LEU A 75 -12.85 -4.56 8.80
N GLU A 76 -14.15 -4.55 9.08
CA GLU A 76 -15.09 -3.53 8.56
C GLU A 76 -14.70 -2.08 8.91
N PRO A 77 -14.44 -1.72 10.19
CA PRO A 77 -13.97 -0.37 10.51
C PRO A 77 -12.56 -0.07 9.96
N ILE A 78 -11.72 -1.08 9.77
CA ILE A 78 -10.37 -0.91 9.18
C ILE A 78 -10.46 -0.53 7.71
N TRP A 79 -11.35 -1.19 6.95
CA TRP A 79 -11.59 -0.85 5.54
C TRP A 79 -12.14 0.57 5.41
N LEU A 80 -13.16 0.93 6.21
CA LEU A 80 -13.73 2.28 6.20
C LEU A 80 -12.68 3.34 6.53
N LEU A 81 -11.87 3.12 7.57
CA LEU A 81 -10.80 4.04 7.94
C LEU A 81 -9.77 4.20 6.81
N THR A 82 -9.37 3.07 6.20
CA THR A 82 -8.39 3.03 5.11
C THR A 82 -8.90 3.77 3.86
N ASP A 83 -10.18 3.62 3.53
CA ASP A 83 -10.79 4.31 2.39
C ASP A 83 -10.83 5.83 2.61
N ILE A 84 -11.21 6.27 3.82
CA ILE A 84 -11.23 7.70 4.18
C ILE A 84 -9.81 8.29 4.15
N THR A 85 -8.82 7.62 4.73
CA THR A 85 -7.44 8.13 4.77
C THR A 85 -6.79 8.13 3.38
N ASN A 86 -7.07 7.12 2.54
CA ASN A 86 -6.58 7.10 1.16
C ASN A 86 -7.25 8.19 0.32
N ALA A 87 -8.55 8.45 0.51
CA ALA A 87 -9.24 9.56 -0.13
C ALA A 87 -8.62 10.91 0.27
N LEU A 88 -8.30 11.08 1.55
CA LEU A 88 -7.63 12.28 2.05
C LEU A 88 -6.20 12.42 1.51
N MET A 89 -5.48 11.32 1.28
CA MET A 89 -4.14 11.34 0.70
C MET A 89 -4.16 11.68 -0.79
N ILE A 90 -5.11 11.14 -1.57
CA ILE A 90 -5.15 11.33 -3.01
C ILE A 90 -5.62 12.72 -3.41
N MET A 91 -6.55 13.33 -2.67
CA MET A 91 -7.09 14.67 -2.97
C MET A 91 -6.01 15.76 -3.11
N PRO A 92 -5.15 16.02 -2.10
CA PRO A 92 -4.13 17.06 -2.20
C PRO A 92 -3.06 16.72 -3.24
N ASN A 93 -2.67 15.45 -3.35
CA ASN A 93 -1.67 15.01 -4.33
C ASN A 93 -2.14 15.23 -5.77
N LEU A 94 -3.40 14.90 -6.06
CA LEU A 94 -3.96 15.09 -7.40
C LEU A 94 -4.07 16.56 -7.77
N VAL A 95 -4.52 17.42 -6.84
CA VAL A 95 -4.59 18.87 -7.06
C VAL A 95 -3.20 19.46 -7.33
N ALA A 96 -2.20 19.07 -6.54
CA ALA A 96 -0.82 19.51 -6.73
C ALA A 96 -0.25 19.06 -8.08
N LEU A 97 -0.49 17.81 -8.49
CA LEU A 97 -0.05 17.29 -9.79
C LEU A 97 -0.69 18.05 -10.96
N LEU A 98 -1.98 18.37 -10.87
CA LEU A 98 -2.68 19.14 -11.90
C LEU A 98 -2.14 20.58 -11.99
N ALA A 99 -1.84 21.21 -10.85
CA ALA A 99 -1.21 22.53 -10.81
C ALA A 99 0.21 22.51 -11.40
N LEU A 100 0.99 21.48 -11.09
CA LEU A 100 2.37 21.30 -11.54
C LEU A 100 2.50 20.66 -12.93
N ARG A 101 1.40 20.39 -13.63
CA ARG A 101 1.41 19.69 -14.93
C ARG A 101 2.39 20.28 -15.94
N LYS A 102 2.51 21.62 -15.99
CA LYS A 102 3.42 22.32 -16.91
C LYS A 102 4.89 22.01 -16.59
N VAL A 103 5.24 21.95 -15.31
CA VAL A 103 6.60 21.62 -14.86
C VAL A 103 6.94 20.18 -15.25
N VAL A 104 6.05 19.23 -14.97
CA VAL A 104 6.25 17.82 -15.31
C VAL A 104 6.44 17.62 -16.82
N ILE A 105 5.61 18.25 -17.65
CA ILE A 105 5.74 18.17 -19.12
C ILE A 105 7.09 18.76 -19.58
N ASN A 106 7.51 19.89 -19.02
CA ASN A 106 8.75 20.54 -19.40
C ASN A 106 9.98 19.69 -19.02
N GLU A 107 10.03 19.16 -17.80
CA GLU A 107 11.09 18.25 -17.35
C GLU A 107 11.13 16.95 -18.17
N THR A 108 9.96 16.40 -18.51
CA THR A 108 9.86 15.19 -19.36
C THR A 108 10.47 15.45 -20.73
N ASN A 109 10.11 16.56 -21.38
CA ASN A 109 10.68 16.94 -22.67
C ASN A 109 12.19 17.19 -22.60
N ALA A 110 12.67 17.83 -21.53
CA ALA A 110 14.09 18.06 -21.30
C ALA A 110 14.88 16.75 -21.11
N TYR A 111 14.33 15.79 -20.35
CA TYR A 111 14.92 14.46 -20.14
C TYR A 111 15.07 13.71 -21.47
N PHE A 112 14.01 13.62 -22.28
CA PHE A 112 14.06 12.93 -23.57
C PHE A 112 14.96 13.64 -24.60
N LYS A 113 15.11 14.97 -24.50
CA LYS A 113 16.04 15.72 -25.36
C LYS A 113 17.50 15.46 -25.01
N LYS A 114 17.83 15.19 -23.75
CA LYS A 114 19.20 14.80 -23.31
C LYS A 114 19.55 13.35 -23.64
N LEU A 115 18.53 12.50 -23.83
CA LEU A 115 18.70 11.08 -24.17
C LEU A 115 18.92 10.85 -25.67
N LYS A 116 18.59 11.85 -26.51
CA LYS A 116 18.93 11.90 -27.93
C LYS A 116 20.26 12.59 -28.14
#